data_AF-A0A2T6ZKR2-F1
#
_entry.id   AF-A0A2T6ZKR2-F1
#
_cell.length_a   1.000
_cell.length_b   1.000
_cell.length_c   1.000
_cell.angle_alpha   90.00
_cell.angle_beta   90.00
_cell.angle_gamma   90.00
#
_symmetry.space_group_name_H-M   'P 1'
#
loop_
_entity.id
_entity.type
_entity.pdbx_description
1 polymer ?
#
loop_
_entity_poly.entity_id
_entity_poly.type
_entity_poly.pdbx_seq_one_letter_code
_entity_poly.pdbx_strand_id
1 'polypeptide(L)'
;MTQLSNLHDDMIHDCALDYYGKRLATCSSDKTIKIFEVDRDNHRLLETLRGHDGPVWQVSWAHPKFGTILASASYDGKVIIWQERSGSWSKLFEHANHHASVNSVQWAPHEAGAVLACASSDAKVSVLEFKDDGTWDTKLFPAHVIGCNAVSWAPATQPASLVQTTSSSASASTVTPATQQQHLTQRRFVTGGSDNLVKIWSYSPEVGTYVEESVLEGHQDWVRDVAWAPSILPKSYIASASQDKSVIIWTQQDGGVWNKKVLQMDTVLWRVSWSLSGNVLAVSGGDNKVSLWKETLKGEWEKVSSVEE
;
A
#
# COMPACT_ATOMS: atom_id res chain seq x y z
N MET A 1 -5.59 -4.79 -25.45
CA MET A 1 -5.27 -3.68 -24.54
C MET A 1 -6.49 -2.79 -24.53
N THR A 2 -7.22 -2.75 -23.42
CA THR A 2 -8.48 -2.02 -23.31
C THR A 2 -8.15 -0.61 -22.90
N GLN A 3 -8.35 0.35 -23.81
CA GLN A 3 -8.08 1.76 -23.55
C GLN A 3 -9.38 2.45 -23.11
N LEU A 4 -9.34 3.10 -21.97
CA LEU A 4 -10.44 3.93 -21.46
C LEU A 4 -10.07 5.39 -21.68
N SER A 5 -10.83 6.10 -22.51
CA SER A 5 -10.59 7.52 -22.80
C SER A 5 -11.65 8.40 -22.14
N ASN A 6 -11.27 9.63 -21.78
CA ASN A 6 -12.16 10.65 -21.19
C ASN A 6 -12.93 10.18 -19.94
N LEU A 7 -12.26 9.45 -19.03
CA LEU A 7 -12.90 8.98 -17.81
C LEU A 7 -13.26 10.14 -16.87
N HIS A 8 -12.45 11.19 -16.83
CA HIS A 8 -12.60 12.34 -15.94
C HIS A 8 -12.44 13.66 -16.70
N ASP A 9 -12.93 14.73 -16.10
CA ASP A 9 -12.83 16.08 -16.66
C ASP A 9 -11.46 16.73 -16.39
N ASP A 10 -10.66 16.12 -15.51
CA ASP A 10 -9.33 16.57 -15.10
C ASP A 10 -8.39 15.37 -14.89
N MET A 11 -7.10 15.64 -14.62
CA MET A 11 -6.03 14.66 -14.46
C MET A 11 -6.41 13.53 -13.49
N ILE A 12 -6.19 12.30 -13.93
CA ILE A 12 -6.36 11.08 -13.13
C ILE A 12 -5.08 10.86 -12.35
N HIS A 13 -5.18 10.68 -11.03
CA HIS A 13 -4.02 10.50 -10.16
C HIS A 13 -3.72 9.04 -9.86
N ASP A 14 -4.77 8.22 -9.75
CA ASP A 14 -4.63 6.81 -9.43
C ASP A 14 -5.78 5.98 -10.00
N CYS A 15 -5.51 4.70 -10.19
CA CYS A 15 -6.48 3.71 -10.60
C CYS A 15 -6.17 2.36 -9.94
N ALA A 16 -7.21 1.70 -9.43
CA ALA A 16 -7.07 0.41 -8.76
C ALA A 16 -8.15 -0.56 -9.26
N LEU A 17 -7.72 -1.76 -9.64
CA LEU A 17 -8.60 -2.90 -9.88
C LEU A 17 -8.97 -3.56 -8.55
N ASP A 18 -10.18 -4.10 -8.48
CA ASP A 18 -10.61 -4.96 -7.38
C ASP A 18 -9.88 -6.31 -7.41
N TYR A 19 -10.06 -7.09 -6.33
CA TYR A 19 -9.40 -8.40 -6.17
C TYR A 19 -9.67 -9.37 -7.34
N TYR A 20 -10.84 -9.25 -7.99
CA TYR A 20 -11.24 -10.12 -9.09
C TYR A 20 -10.92 -9.57 -10.48
N GLY A 21 -10.42 -8.33 -10.58
CA GLY A 21 -10.17 -7.63 -11.85
C GLY A 21 -11.44 -7.32 -12.65
N LYS A 22 -12.60 -7.25 -12.00
CA LYS A 22 -13.90 -6.98 -12.63
C LYS A 22 -14.36 -5.54 -12.41
N ARG A 23 -13.77 -4.84 -11.43
CA ARG A 23 -14.13 -3.47 -11.11
C ARG A 23 -12.88 -2.62 -11.08
N LEU A 24 -12.95 -1.46 -11.71
CA LEU A 24 -11.91 -0.45 -11.72
C LEU A 24 -12.42 0.78 -10.98
N ALA A 25 -11.66 1.25 -9.99
CA ALA A 25 -11.85 2.56 -9.39
C ALA A 25 -10.80 3.51 -9.98
N THR A 26 -11.23 4.70 -10.39
CA THR A 26 -10.35 5.79 -10.81
C THR A 26 -10.63 7.03 -9.99
N CYS A 27 -9.60 7.82 -9.69
CA CYS A 27 -9.74 9.07 -8.97
C CYS A 27 -8.98 10.22 -9.63
N SER A 28 -9.48 11.44 -9.48
CA SER A 28 -9.05 12.59 -10.26
C SER A 28 -9.01 13.89 -9.45
N SER A 29 -8.33 14.90 -10.01
CA SER A 29 -8.43 16.30 -9.61
C SER A 29 -9.86 16.86 -9.63
N ASP A 30 -10.77 16.26 -10.39
CA ASP A 30 -12.19 16.65 -10.46
C ASP A 30 -12.98 16.36 -9.16
N LYS A 31 -12.29 15.86 -8.12
CA LYS A 31 -12.81 15.54 -6.77
C LYS A 31 -13.77 14.36 -6.73
N THR A 32 -13.84 13.60 -7.82
CA THR A 32 -14.72 12.43 -7.93
C THR A 32 -13.92 11.14 -8.03
N ILE A 33 -14.57 10.06 -7.62
CA ILE A 33 -14.09 8.70 -7.85
C ILE A 33 -15.12 8.02 -8.73
N LYS A 34 -14.69 7.41 -9.82
CA LYS A 34 -15.58 6.69 -10.73
C LYS A 34 -15.32 5.20 -10.63
N ILE A 35 -16.40 4.43 -10.53
CA ILE A 35 -16.36 2.98 -10.47
C ILE A 35 -16.84 2.44 -11.81
N PHE A 36 -16.01 1.65 -12.46
CA PHE A 36 -16.30 0.99 -13.71
C PHE A 36 -16.39 -0.51 -13.51
N GLU A 37 -17.36 -1.13 -14.16
CA GLU A 37 -17.31 -2.56 -14.45
C GLU A 37 -16.41 -2.75 -15.67
N VAL A 38 -15.45 -3.66 -15.56
CA VAL A 38 -14.51 -3.98 -16.61
C VAL A 38 -14.70 -5.45 -17.00
N ASP A 39 -15.02 -5.66 -18.27
CA ASP A 39 -14.92 -6.94 -18.95
C ASP A 39 -13.78 -6.87 -19.98
N ARG A 40 -13.39 -8.01 -20.56
CA ARG A 40 -12.19 -8.14 -21.42
C ARG A 40 -12.06 -7.00 -22.45
N ASP A 41 -13.15 -6.63 -23.10
CA ASP A 41 -13.16 -5.63 -24.17
C ASP A 41 -14.10 -4.42 -23.90
N ASN A 42 -14.91 -4.48 -22.84
CA ASN A 42 -15.93 -3.47 -22.56
C ASN A 42 -15.76 -2.91 -21.15
N HIS A 43 -16.08 -1.63 -20.99
CA HIS A 43 -16.16 -0.98 -19.69
C HIS A 43 -17.48 -0.23 -19.58
N ARG A 44 -18.05 -0.22 -18.38
CA ARG A 44 -19.29 0.49 -18.10
C ARG A 44 -19.14 1.26 -16.79
N LEU A 45 -19.41 2.56 -16.83
CA LEU A 45 -19.51 3.35 -15.61
C LEU A 45 -20.69 2.82 -14.78
N LEU A 46 -20.39 2.35 -13.57
CA LEU A 46 -21.39 1.92 -12.60
C LEU A 46 -21.86 3.10 -11.75
N GLU A 47 -20.92 3.84 -11.16
CA GLU A 47 -21.23 4.89 -10.19
C GLU A 47 -20.18 6.00 -10.19
N THR A 48 -20.57 7.22 -9.81
CA THR A 48 -19.67 8.34 -9.53
C THR A 48 -19.79 8.76 -8.07
N LEU A 49 -18.78 8.46 -7.27
CA LEU A 49 -18.73 8.80 -5.85
C LEU A 49 -18.32 10.26 -5.70
N ARG A 50 -19.13 11.02 -4.98
CA ARG A 50 -18.92 12.44 -4.66
C ARG A 50 -18.95 12.63 -3.16
N GLY A 51 -17.97 13.35 -2.62
CA GLY A 51 -17.88 13.62 -1.19
C GLY A 51 -16.58 14.24 -0.72
N HIS A 52 -15.55 14.26 -1.56
CA HIS A 52 -14.32 15.00 -1.33
C HIS A 52 -14.45 16.46 -1.78
N ASP A 53 -13.77 17.35 -1.06
CA ASP A 53 -13.75 18.80 -1.32
C ASP A 53 -12.51 19.25 -2.12
N GLY A 54 -11.57 18.32 -2.36
CA GLY A 54 -10.33 18.53 -3.11
C GLY A 54 -9.95 17.35 -4.01
N PRO A 55 -8.84 17.47 -4.77
CA PRO A 55 -8.28 16.40 -5.59
C PRO A 55 -8.12 15.09 -4.82
N VAL A 56 -8.55 13.98 -5.42
CA VAL A 56 -8.40 12.65 -4.83
C VAL A 56 -7.12 12.02 -5.38
N TRP A 57 -6.20 11.65 -4.48
CA TRP A 57 -4.85 11.23 -4.83
C TRP A 57 -4.67 9.73 -5.03
N GLN A 58 -5.36 8.93 -4.21
CA GLN A 58 -5.20 7.48 -4.23
C GLN A 58 -6.50 6.78 -3.83
N VAL A 59 -6.72 5.60 -4.41
CA VAL A 59 -7.82 4.70 -4.07
C VAL A 59 -7.30 3.30 -3.75
N SER A 60 -7.95 2.61 -2.83
CA SER A 60 -7.52 1.27 -2.41
C SER A 60 -8.72 0.38 -2.08
N TRP A 61 -8.80 -0.77 -2.75
CA TRP A 61 -9.84 -1.77 -2.52
C TRP A 61 -9.53 -2.61 -1.29
N ALA A 62 -10.55 -2.83 -0.45
CA ALA A 62 -10.44 -3.79 0.64
C ALA A 62 -10.51 -5.23 0.12
N HIS A 63 -10.05 -6.18 0.94
CA HIS A 63 -10.21 -7.60 0.63
C HIS A 63 -11.70 -7.99 0.58
N PRO A 64 -12.16 -8.77 -0.42
CA PRO A 64 -13.57 -9.09 -0.62
C PRO A 64 -14.25 -9.82 0.55
N LYS A 65 -13.47 -10.41 1.47
CA LYS A 65 -13.96 -10.99 2.74
C LYS A 65 -14.73 -9.98 3.60
N PHE A 66 -14.42 -8.69 3.49
CA PHE A 66 -15.10 -7.61 4.23
C PHE A 66 -16.26 -7.00 3.42
N GLY A 67 -16.56 -7.54 2.24
CA GLY A 67 -17.50 -6.99 1.27
C GLY A 67 -16.83 -6.03 0.28
N THR A 68 -17.65 -5.40 -0.56
CA THR A 68 -17.20 -4.39 -1.52
C THR A 68 -16.95 -3.07 -0.79
N ILE A 69 -15.70 -2.81 -0.42
CA ILE A 69 -15.28 -1.60 0.26
C ILE A 69 -14.12 -0.95 -0.50
N LEU A 70 -14.19 0.37 -0.65
CA LEU A 70 -13.15 1.20 -1.27
C LEU A 70 -12.74 2.31 -0.29
N ALA A 71 -11.46 2.55 -0.14
CA ALA A 71 -10.95 3.71 0.57
C ALA A 71 -10.41 4.74 -0.43
N SER A 72 -10.56 6.02 -0.12
CA SER A 72 -10.00 7.12 -0.91
C SER A 72 -9.33 8.16 -0.03
N ALA A 73 -8.20 8.68 -0.51
CA ALA A 73 -7.42 9.74 0.13
C ALA A 73 -7.40 10.99 -0.75
N SER A 74 -7.51 12.16 -0.12
CA SER A 74 -7.69 13.44 -0.82
C SER A 74 -6.87 14.57 -0.22
N TYR A 75 -6.65 15.60 -1.04
CA TYR A 75 -6.04 16.86 -0.68
C TYR A 75 -6.80 17.60 0.44
N ASP A 76 -8.10 17.35 0.59
CA ASP A 76 -8.95 17.95 1.63
C ASP A 76 -8.62 17.49 3.07
N GLY A 77 -7.65 16.58 3.23
CA GLY A 77 -7.25 16.04 4.53
C GLY A 77 -8.17 14.93 5.04
N LYS A 78 -9.11 14.47 4.23
CA LYS A 78 -10.07 13.42 4.57
C LYS A 78 -9.71 12.10 3.91
N VAL A 79 -9.97 11.02 4.65
CA VAL A 79 -10.06 9.66 4.11
C VAL A 79 -11.51 9.24 4.18
N ILE A 80 -12.08 8.85 3.05
CA ILE A 80 -13.45 8.38 2.96
C ILE A 80 -13.45 6.89 2.65
N ILE A 81 -14.22 6.13 3.42
CA ILE A 81 -14.46 4.71 3.20
C ILE A 81 -15.86 4.57 2.62
N TRP A 82 -15.91 4.00 1.42
CA TRP A 82 -17.10 3.76 0.64
C TRP A 82 -17.46 2.29 0.72
N GLN A 83 -18.75 2.00 0.82
CA GLN A 83 -19.25 0.64 0.77
C GLN A 83 -20.37 0.53 -0.26
N GLU A 84 -20.36 -0.55 -1.02
CA GLU A 84 -21.50 -0.92 -1.84
C GLU A 84 -22.36 -1.95 -1.10
N ARG A 85 -23.66 -1.70 -1.01
CA ARG A 85 -24.66 -2.66 -0.54
C ARG A 85 -25.78 -2.76 -1.57
N SER A 86 -26.04 -3.97 -2.05
CA SER A 86 -27.12 -4.24 -3.03
C SER A 86 -27.06 -3.34 -4.27
N GLY A 87 -25.85 -3.05 -4.77
CA GLY A 87 -25.63 -2.21 -5.95
C GLY A 87 -25.69 -0.70 -5.72
N SER A 88 -25.89 -0.24 -4.48
CA SER A 88 -25.86 1.18 -4.13
C SER A 88 -24.62 1.50 -3.30
N TRP A 89 -23.92 2.56 -3.69
CA TRP A 89 -22.73 3.05 -2.99
C TRP A 89 -23.07 4.12 -1.97
N SER A 90 -22.49 4.01 -0.78
CA SER A 90 -22.63 5.02 0.26
C SER A 90 -21.33 5.20 1.04
N LYS A 91 -21.23 6.36 1.70
CA LYS A 91 -20.16 6.66 2.65
C LYS A 91 -20.38 5.85 3.93
N LEU A 92 -19.45 4.93 4.22
CA LEU A 92 -19.46 4.11 5.43
C LEU A 92 -18.80 4.85 6.60
N PHE A 93 -17.67 5.51 6.35
CA PHE A 93 -16.90 6.22 7.36
C PHE A 93 -16.13 7.39 6.76
N GLU A 94 -15.93 8.44 7.56
CA GLU A 94 -15.11 9.60 7.21
C GLU A 94 -14.11 9.86 8.32
N HIS A 95 -12.84 9.90 7.96
CA HIS A 95 -11.75 10.24 8.85
C HIS A 95 -11.16 11.59 8.43
N ALA A 96 -11.25 12.60 9.30
CA ALA A 96 -10.86 13.97 9.01
C ALA A 96 -9.90 14.56 10.07
N ASN A 97 -9.08 13.71 10.71
CA ASN A 97 -8.17 14.14 11.79
C ASN A 97 -6.83 14.66 11.26
N HIS A 98 -6.57 14.54 9.95
CA HIS A 98 -5.38 15.10 9.33
C HIS A 98 -5.59 16.56 8.96
N HIS A 99 -4.57 17.38 9.22
CA HIS A 99 -4.66 18.84 9.01
C HIS A 99 -4.06 19.28 7.67
N ALA A 100 -3.62 18.33 6.86
CA ALA A 100 -3.09 18.55 5.52
C ALA A 100 -3.45 17.36 4.60
N SER A 101 -3.11 17.50 3.31
CA SER A 101 -3.37 16.51 2.26
C SER A 101 -3.00 15.08 2.68
N VAL A 102 -3.95 14.15 2.54
CA VAL A 102 -3.69 12.72 2.68
C VAL A 102 -3.24 12.18 1.33
N ASN A 103 -2.00 11.77 1.25
CA ASN A 103 -1.34 11.46 -0.02
C ASN A 103 -1.46 9.99 -0.42
N SER A 104 -1.62 9.10 0.57
CA SER A 104 -1.67 7.66 0.31
C SER A 104 -2.56 6.93 1.29
N VAL A 105 -3.20 5.86 0.80
CA VAL A 105 -4.07 4.97 1.56
C VAL A 105 -3.89 3.53 1.09
N GLN A 106 -3.75 2.59 2.03
CA GLN A 106 -3.65 1.17 1.69
C GLN A 106 -4.31 0.28 2.76
N TRP A 107 -5.09 -0.71 2.30
CA TRP A 107 -5.63 -1.75 3.17
C TRP A 107 -4.55 -2.74 3.56
N ALA A 108 -4.57 -3.18 4.81
CA ALA A 108 -3.71 -4.22 5.32
C ALA A 108 -4.08 -5.59 4.72
N PRO A 109 -3.16 -6.56 4.76
CA PRO A 109 -3.48 -7.95 4.48
C PRO A 109 -4.67 -8.43 5.32
N HIS A 110 -5.55 -9.22 4.69
CA HIS A 110 -6.82 -9.63 5.28
C HIS A 110 -6.69 -10.47 6.57
N GLU A 111 -5.53 -11.05 6.81
CA GLU A 111 -5.15 -11.76 8.04
C GLU A 111 -5.03 -10.81 9.24
N ALA A 112 -4.67 -9.54 9.01
CA ALA A 112 -4.66 -8.52 10.04
C ALA A 112 -6.04 -7.99 10.38
N GLY A 113 -7.06 -8.26 9.54
CA GLY A 113 -8.41 -7.71 9.67
C GLY A 113 -8.67 -6.54 8.71
N ALA A 114 -9.79 -5.86 8.90
CA ALA A 114 -10.16 -4.68 8.12
C ALA A 114 -9.43 -3.43 8.66
N VAL A 115 -8.13 -3.36 8.36
CA VAL A 115 -7.23 -2.29 8.81
C VAL A 115 -6.77 -1.47 7.61
N LEU A 116 -6.77 -0.15 7.73
CA LEU A 116 -6.37 0.80 6.70
C LEU A 116 -5.26 1.70 7.25
N ALA A 117 -4.16 1.86 6.50
CA ALA A 117 -3.14 2.86 6.81
C ALA A 117 -3.30 4.05 5.87
N CYS A 118 -3.08 5.25 6.41
CA CYS A 118 -3.16 6.51 5.68
C CYS A 118 -1.93 7.38 6.00
N ALA A 119 -1.32 7.95 4.96
CA ALA A 119 -0.16 8.83 5.08
C ALA A 119 -0.55 10.25 4.68
N SER A 120 -0.22 11.23 5.54
CA SER A 120 -0.53 12.64 5.31
C SER A 120 0.70 13.54 5.30
N SER A 121 0.56 14.65 4.56
CA SER A 121 1.51 15.76 4.54
C SER A 121 1.63 16.48 5.89
N ASP A 122 0.76 16.20 6.86
CA ASP A 122 0.86 16.74 8.23
C ASP A 122 1.91 16.02 9.09
N ALA A 123 2.76 15.22 8.45
CA ALA A 123 3.83 14.43 9.04
C ALA A 123 3.36 13.25 9.90
N LYS A 124 2.06 12.97 9.94
CA LYS A 124 1.47 11.85 10.69
C LYS A 124 1.00 10.73 9.77
N VAL A 125 0.93 9.55 10.37
CA VAL A 125 0.27 8.38 9.80
C VAL A 125 -0.89 8.02 10.70
N SER A 126 -2.04 7.75 10.09
CA SER A 126 -3.20 7.18 10.78
C SER A 126 -3.39 5.72 10.37
N VAL A 127 -3.75 4.90 11.34
CA VAL A 127 -4.19 3.52 11.11
C VAL A 127 -5.60 3.38 11.64
N LEU A 128 -6.53 3.06 10.75
CA LEU A 128 -7.95 2.88 11.02
C LEU A 128 -8.24 1.38 11.08
N GLU A 129 -8.76 0.89 12.20
CA GLU A 129 -9.13 -0.52 12.39
C GLU A 129 -10.64 -0.61 12.59
N PHE A 130 -11.31 -1.33 11.69
CA PHE A 130 -12.74 -1.63 11.83
C PHE A 130 -12.91 -2.82 12.76
N LYS A 131 -13.58 -2.59 13.89
CA LYS A 131 -13.85 -3.62 14.91
C LYS A 131 -15.19 -4.31 14.63
N ASP A 132 -15.33 -5.53 15.14
CA ASP A 132 -16.56 -6.33 15.00
C ASP A 132 -17.78 -5.71 15.69
N ASP A 133 -17.56 -4.77 16.62
CA ASP A 133 -18.61 -3.97 17.26
C ASP A 133 -19.17 -2.86 16.36
N GLY A 134 -18.64 -2.72 15.14
CA GLY A 134 -19.03 -1.71 14.16
C GLY A 134 -18.39 -0.34 14.40
N THR A 135 -17.47 -0.22 15.36
CA THR A 135 -16.72 1.01 15.63
C THR A 135 -15.41 1.05 14.86
N TRP A 136 -14.94 2.27 14.61
CA TRP A 136 -13.64 2.54 14.01
C TRP A 136 -12.67 2.99 15.09
N ASP A 137 -11.62 2.21 15.31
CA ASP A 137 -10.49 2.60 16.13
C ASP A 137 -9.47 3.34 15.28
N THR A 138 -8.96 4.46 15.78
CA THR A 138 -8.07 5.35 15.03
C THR A 138 -6.80 5.56 15.83
N LYS A 139 -5.67 5.11 15.28
CA LYS A 139 -4.34 5.32 15.85
C LYS A 139 -3.62 6.34 15.02
N LEU A 140 -3.33 7.51 15.59
CA LEU A 140 -2.64 8.61 14.94
C LEU A 140 -1.29 8.86 15.64
N PHE A 141 -0.20 8.81 14.91
CA PHE A 141 1.15 9.04 15.45
C PHE A 141 2.03 9.79 14.44
N PRO A 142 3.03 10.57 14.92
CA PRO A 142 3.97 11.25 14.04
C PRO A 142 4.93 10.24 13.41
N ALA A 143 5.14 10.34 12.09
CA ALA A 143 5.99 9.41 11.35
C ALA A 143 7.25 10.10 10.78
N HIS A 144 7.05 11.19 10.04
CA HIS A 144 8.10 11.94 9.36
C HIS A 144 8.12 13.39 9.86
N VAL A 145 9.21 14.13 9.64
CA VAL A 145 9.31 15.51 10.17
C VAL A 145 8.58 16.51 9.28
N ILE A 146 8.66 16.33 7.96
CA ILE A 146 8.13 17.28 6.98
C ILE A 146 6.75 16.86 6.48
N GLY A 147 6.58 15.58 6.16
CA GLY A 147 5.34 15.04 5.58
C GLY A 147 5.52 13.58 5.17
N CYS A 148 4.43 12.81 5.20
CA CYS A 148 4.40 11.43 4.75
C CYS A 148 3.72 11.35 3.39
N ASN A 149 4.42 10.80 2.38
CA ASN A 149 3.94 10.75 1.00
C ASN A 149 3.30 9.41 0.65
N ALA A 150 3.81 8.33 1.21
CA ALA A 150 3.35 6.98 0.87
C ALA A 150 3.43 6.03 2.06
N VAL A 151 2.55 5.04 2.04
CA VAL A 151 2.52 3.93 3.00
C VAL A 151 2.33 2.62 2.26
N SER A 152 3.04 1.57 2.69
CA SER A 152 2.84 0.23 2.17
C SER A 152 2.94 -0.86 3.23
N TRP A 153 1.93 -1.73 3.30
CA TRP A 153 1.88 -2.84 4.25
C TRP A 153 2.85 -3.96 3.90
N ALA A 154 3.50 -4.50 4.93
CA ALA A 154 4.23 -5.75 4.81
C ALA A 154 3.25 -6.93 4.69
N PRO A 155 3.67 -8.06 4.07
CA PRO A 155 2.87 -9.28 4.04
C PRO A 155 2.61 -9.83 5.44
N ALA A 156 1.46 -10.50 5.62
CA ALA A 156 1.03 -11.02 6.93
C ALA A 156 1.96 -12.10 7.52
N THR A 157 2.58 -12.90 6.65
CA THR A 157 3.47 -14.00 7.06
C THR A 157 4.89 -13.50 7.15
N GLN A 158 5.55 -13.68 8.30
CA GLN A 158 7.00 -13.56 8.33
C GLN A 158 7.61 -14.58 7.34
N PRO A 159 8.62 -14.16 6.56
CA PRO A 159 9.35 -14.99 5.61
C PRO A 159 9.88 -16.36 6.12
N ALA A 160 9.91 -16.60 7.44
CA ALA A 160 10.38 -17.83 8.07
C ALA A 160 9.30 -18.67 8.79
N SER A 161 8.08 -18.16 8.95
CA SER A 161 7.04 -18.83 9.77
C SER A 161 6.49 -20.11 9.13
N LEU A 162 6.64 -20.28 7.81
CA LEU A 162 6.18 -21.47 7.07
C LEU A 162 7.18 -22.65 7.12
N VAL A 163 8.45 -22.42 7.44
CA VAL A 163 9.48 -23.48 7.48
C VAL A 163 9.40 -24.28 8.79
N GLN A 164 8.84 -23.70 9.85
CA GLN A 164 8.75 -24.34 11.16
C GLN A 164 7.71 -25.47 11.23
N THR A 165 6.82 -25.62 10.24
CA THR A 165 5.80 -26.68 10.26
C THR A 165 6.29 -28.06 9.82
N THR A 166 7.56 -28.21 9.40
CA THR A 166 8.10 -29.52 8.94
C THR A 166 9.20 -30.11 9.81
N SER A 167 9.54 -29.53 10.97
CA SER A 167 10.63 -30.04 11.82
C SER A 167 10.27 -30.14 13.31
N SER A 168 9.11 -30.70 13.64
CA SER A 168 8.83 -31.16 15.02
C SER A 168 8.21 -32.54 15.01
N SER A 169 9.04 -33.56 14.78
CA SER A 169 8.73 -34.93 15.17
C SER A 169 8.88 -35.09 16.69
N ALA A 170 7.76 -35.44 17.34
CA ALA A 170 7.63 -36.13 18.62
C ALA A 170 8.27 -35.52 19.88
N SER A 171 7.45 -34.82 20.67
CA SER A 171 7.24 -35.20 22.08
C SER A 171 5.92 -34.59 22.59
N ALA A 172 5.13 -35.42 23.25
CA ALA A 172 3.78 -35.11 23.67
C ALA A 172 3.75 -34.05 24.77
N SER A 173 3.04 -32.95 24.53
CA SER A 173 2.50 -32.11 25.61
C SER A 173 1.07 -31.73 25.25
N THR A 174 0.15 -32.17 26.09
CA THR A 174 -1.27 -31.81 26.07
C THR A 174 -1.41 -30.33 26.41
N VAL A 175 -1.56 -29.49 25.39
CA VAL A 175 -2.03 -28.10 25.53
C VAL A 175 -3.26 -27.93 24.65
N THR A 176 -4.31 -27.39 25.25
CA THR A 176 -5.60 -27.02 24.69
C THR A 176 -5.47 -26.22 23.38
N PRO A 177 -6.16 -26.59 22.29
CA PRO A 177 -5.92 -26.03 20.96
C PRO A 177 -6.63 -24.69 20.67
N ALA A 178 -6.95 -23.86 21.68
CA ALA A 178 -7.78 -22.66 21.49
C ALA A 178 -7.08 -21.31 21.70
N THR A 179 -5.81 -21.29 22.16
CA THR A 179 -5.11 -20.03 22.52
C THR A 179 -3.80 -19.79 21.77
N GLN A 180 -3.46 -20.61 20.77
CA GLN A 180 -2.19 -20.49 20.03
C GLN A 180 -2.27 -19.73 18.68
N GLN A 181 -3.44 -19.22 18.27
CA GLN A 181 -3.59 -18.56 16.95
C GLN A 181 -3.39 -17.05 16.94
N GLN A 182 -3.26 -16.38 18.09
CA GLN A 182 -3.14 -14.91 18.14
C GLN A 182 -1.71 -14.37 18.06
N HIS A 183 -0.69 -15.24 17.94
CA HIS A 183 0.71 -14.85 18.11
C HIS A 183 1.60 -14.80 16.85
N LEU A 184 1.06 -14.80 15.62
CA LEU A 184 1.88 -14.97 14.41
C LEU A 184 1.71 -13.94 13.28
N THR A 185 0.82 -12.94 13.39
CA THR A 185 0.72 -11.87 12.38
C THR A 185 1.42 -10.60 12.88
N GLN A 186 2.71 -10.47 12.58
CA GLN A 186 3.41 -9.22 12.86
C GLN A 186 2.92 -8.16 11.87
N ARG A 187 2.10 -7.21 12.34
CA ARG A 187 1.64 -6.08 11.54
C ARG A 187 2.79 -5.09 11.35
N ARG A 188 3.37 -5.07 10.16
CA ARG A 188 4.40 -4.10 9.76
C ARG A 188 3.97 -3.34 8.52
N PHE A 189 4.47 -2.13 8.39
CA PHE A 189 4.37 -1.36 7.15
C PHE A 189 5.57 -0.43 7.01
N VAL A 190 5.80 0.04 5.80
CA VAL A 190 6.83 1.00 5.46
C VAL A 190 6.19 2.34 5.09
N THR A 191 6.85 3.43 5.45
CA THR A 191 6.45 4.79 5.08
C THR A 191 7.59 5.50 4.37
N GLY A 192 7.24 6.36 3.41
CA GLY A 192 8.18 7.25 2.73
C GLY A 192 7.80 8.70 2.95
N GLY A 193 8.77 9.52 3.36
CA GLY A 193 8.55 10.92 3.70
C GLY A 193 9.28 11.92 2.83
N SER A 194 8.88 13.18 2.96
CA SER A 194 9.56 14.35 2.39
C SER A 194 10.83 14.74 3.16
N ASP A 195 11.20 13.98 4.20
CA ASP A 195 12.46 14.08 4.92
C ASP A 195 13.56 13.15 4.34
N ASN A 196 13.33 12.59 3.16
CA ASN A 196 14.23 11.69 2.43
C ASN A 196 14.42 10.32 3.10
N LEU A 197 13.65 10.03 4.15
CA LEU A 197 13.74 8.80 4.92
C LEU A 197 12.65 7.81 4.49
N VAL A 198 13.03 6.53 4.57
CA VAL A 198 12.09 5.42 4.54
C VAL A 198 12.09 4.80 5.93
N LYS A 199 10.93 4.63 6.55
CA LYS A 199 10.80 4.12 7.92
C LYS A 199 9.95 2.88 7.95
N ILE A 200 10.34 1.90 8.76
CA ILE A 200 9.59 0.68 8.99
C ILE A 200 8.97 0.75 10.38
N TRP A 201 7.70 0.40 10.43
CA TRP A 201 6.89 0.43 11.64
C TRP A 201 6.39 -0.97 11.94
N SER A 202 6.42 -1.35 13.22
CA SER A 202 5.84 -2.60 13.72
C SER A 202 4.80 -2.29 14.79
N TYR A 203 3.68 -3.00 14.76
CA TYR A 203 2.69 -2.89 15.82
C TYR A 203 3.23 -3.49 17.13
N SER A 204 3.19 -2.71 18.22
CA SER A 204 3.50 -3.18 19.56
C SER A 204 2.20 -3.30 20.37
N PRO A 205 1.78 -4.51 20.77
CA PRO A 205 0.60 -4.69 21.62
C PRO A 205 0.75 -4.03 23.00
N GLU A 206 1.97 -3.90 23.52
CA GLU A 206 2.25 -3.33 24.84
C GLU A 206 1.95 -1.84 24.89
N VAL A 207 2.35 -1.11 23.83
CA VAL A 207 2.10 0.34 23.70
C VAL A 207 0.71 0.58 23.09
N GLY A 208 0.13 -0.41 22.42
CA GLY A 208 -1.12 -0.30 21.69
C GLY A 208 -1.01 0.55 20.44
N THR A 209 0.20 0.80 19.92
CA THR A 209 0.47 1.62 18.74
C THR A 209 1.61 1.04 17.89
N TYR A 210 1.88 1.66 16.75
CA TYR A 210 3.00 1.32 15.89
C TYR A 210 4.27 2.02 16.38
N VAL A 211 5.34 1.25 16.53
CA VAL A 211 6.66 1.73 16.94
C VAL A 211 7.63 1.66 15.76
N GLU A 212 8.55 2.62 15.71
CA GLU A 212 9.61 2.66 14.69
C GLU A 212 10.58 1.50 14.94
N GLU A 213 10.73 0.63 13.95
CA GLU A 213 11.61 -0.55 14.01
C GLU A 213 12.95 -0.27 13.33
N SER A 214 12.93 0.42 12.20
CA SER A 214 14.14 0.69 11.40
C SER A 214 13.98 1.95 10.58
N VAL A 215 15.06 2.71 10.46
CA VAL A 215 15.19 3.86 9.57
C VAL A 215 16.15 3.49 8.44
N LEU A 216 15.70 3.66 7.20
CA LEU A 216 16.42 3.31 5.99
C LEU A 216 16.87 4.61 5.31
N GLU A 217 18.16 4.89 5.41
CA GLU A 217 18.79 6.09 4.87
C GLU A 217 19.49 5.81 3.53
N GLY A 218 19.11 6.56 2.49
CA GLY A 218 19.69 6.39 1.17
C GLY A 218 19.30 7.42 0.12
N HIS A 219 18.09 7.98 0.21
CA HIS A 219 17.64 9.00 -0.74
C HIS A 219 18.20 10.38 -0.41
N GLN A 220 18.34 11.21 -1.45
CA GLN A 220 18.85 12.59 -1.34
C GLN A 220 17.74 13.64 -1.46
N ASP A 221 16.54 13.21 -1.87
CA ASP A 221 15.37 14.05 -2.04
C ASP A 221 14.09 13.26 -1.68
N TRP A 222 12.93 13.91 -1.74
CA TRP A 222 11.66 13.40 -1.25
C TRP A 222 11.34 12.01 -1.77
N VAL A 223 11.00 11.10 -0.87
CA VAL A 223 10.50 9.77 -1.23
C VAL A 223 9.05 9.93 -1.67
N ARG A 224 8.77 9.63 -2.94
CA ARG A 224 7.44 9.79 -3.56
C ARG A 224 6.54 8.60 -3.32
N ASP A 225 7.10 7.40 -3.34
CA ASP A 225 6.36 6.19 -3.15
C ASP A 225 7.21 5.08 -2.53
N VAL A 226 6.54 4.18 -1.79
CA VAL A 226 7.16 3.01 -1.17
C VAL A 226 6.25 1.80 -1.38
N ALA A 227 6.84 0.66 -1.70
CA ALA A 227 6.09 -0.57 -1.90
C ALA A 227 6.82 -1.76 -1.27
N TRP A 228 6.17 -2.45 -0.35
CA TRP A 228 6.65 -3.71 0.20
C TRP A 228 6.23 -4.85 -0.73
N ALA A 229 7.17 -5.71 -1.11
CA ALA A 229 6.87 -6.83 -2.00
C ALA A 229 6.02 -7.89 -1.27
N PRO A 230 4.95 -8.41 -1.90
CA PRO A 230 4.16 -9.52 -1.39
C PRO A 230 4.86 -10.88 -1.52
N SER A 231 6.18 -10.93 -1.26
CA SER A 231 6.96 -12.15 -1.38
C SER A 231 6.80 -13.04 -0.15
N ILE A 232 6.59 -14.33 -0.39
CA ILE A 232 6.63 -15.39 0.63
C ILE A 232 8.04 -15.95 0.85
N LEU A 233 9.04 -15.45 0.11
CA LEU A 233 10.42 -15.89 0.22
C LEU A 233 11.05 -15.36 1.51
N PRO A 234 12.09 -16.06 2.06
CA PRO A 234 12.83 -15.66 3.27
C PRO A 234 13.42 -14.23 3.20
N LYS A 235 13.63 -13.73 1.98
CA LYS A 235 14.13 -12.39 1.71
C LYS A 235 12.96 -11.43 1.52
N SER A 236 12.86 -10.44 2.40
CA SER A 236 11.95 -9.30 2.27
C SER A 236 12.51 -8.30 1.27
N TYR A 237 11.63 -7.71 0.46
CA TYR A 237 11.96 -6.66 -0.49
C TYR A 237 11.06 -5.45 -0.27
N ILE A 238 11.66 -4.26 -0.25
CA ILE A 238 10.97 -2.98 -0.29
C ILE A 238 11.56 -2.19 -1.45
N ALA A 239 10.71 -1.55 -2.24
CA ALA A 239 11.12 -0.57 -3.22
C ALA A 239 10.74 0.82 -2.73
N SER A 240 11.64 1.79 -2.85
CA SER A 240 11.34 3.20 -2.64
C SER A 240 11.73 4.00 -3.87
N ALA A 241 10.83 4.86 -4.33
CA ALA A 241 11.06 5.80 -5.43
C ALA A 241 11.15 7.21 -4.89
N SER A 242 12.12 7.98 -5.39
CA SER A 242 12.36 9.35 -4.95
C SER A 242 12.42 10.33 -6.11
N GLN A 243 12.24 11.60 -5.75
CA GLN A 243 12.48 12.77 -6.59
C GLN A 243 13.94 12.88 -7.05
N ASP A 244 14.89 12.24 -6.35
CA ASP A 244 16.32 12.19 -6.69
C ASP A 244 16.66 11.33 -7.93
N LYS A 245 15.62 10.82 -8.61
CA LYS A 245 15.71 9.94 -9.80
C LYS A 245 16.32 8.57 -9.52
N SER A 246 16.31 8.13 -8.27
CA SER A 246 16.72 6.78 -7.89
C SER A 246 15.54 5.95 -7.38
N VAL A 247 15.56 4.66 -7.72
CA VAL A 247 14.84 3.63 -6.98
C VAL A 247 15.82 2.93 -6.09
N ILE A 248 15.52 2.81 -4.80
CA ILE A 248 16.29 1.98 -3.90
C ILE A 248 15.50 0.71 -3.60
N ILE A 249 16.12 -0.43 -3.86
CA ILE A 249 15.62 -1.74 -3.46
C ILE A 249 16.29 -2.11 -2.15
N TRP A 250 15.49 -2.19 -1.09
CA TRP A 250 15.91 -2.62 0.22
C TRP A 250 15.63 -4.10 0.37
N THR A 251 16.63 -4.85 0.81
CA THR A 251 16.52 -6.29 1.01
C THR A 251 16.95 -6.68 2.39
N GLN A 252 16.15 -7.50 3.05
CA GLN A 252 16.46 -8.06 4.37
C GLN A 252 16.26 -9.57 4.32
N GLN A 253 17.24 -10.32 4.82
CA GLN A 253 17.15 -11.76 4.98
C GLN A 253 16.97 -12.10 6.46
N ASP A 254 15.94 -12.89 6.79
CA ASP A 254 15.71 -13.47 8.12
C ASP A 254 15.80 -12.47 9.30
N GLY A 255 15.31 -11.24 9.11
CA GLY A 255 15.35 -10.20 10.15
C GLY A 255 16.74 -9.58 10.39
N GLY A 256 17.71 -9.85 9.52
CA GLY A 256 19.06 -9.27 9.57
C GLY A 256 19.11 -7.78 9.19
N VAL A 257 20.30 -7.29 8.83
CA VAL A 257 20.49 -5.90 8.43
C VAL A 257 19.86 -5.64 7.04
N TRP A 258 19.24 -4.48 6.88
CA TRP A 258 18.73 -4.02 5.60
C TRP A 258 19.89 -3.63 4.66
N ASN A 259 19.99 -4.33 3.53
CA ASN A 259 20.90 -3.97 2.45
C ASN A 259 20.16 -3.09 1.44
N LYS A 260 20.89 -2.16 0.80
CA LYS A 260 20.34 -1.29 -0.24
C LYS A 260 21.00 -1.50 -1.58
N LYS A 261 20.19 -1.53 -2.63
CA LYS A 261 20.63 -1.53 -4.02
C LYS A 261 20.00 -0.37 -4.76
N VAL A 262 20.82 0.55 -5.23
CA VAL A 262 20.37 1.77 -5.91
C VAL A 262 20.28 1.50 -7.41
N LEU A 263 19.14 1.83 -8.01
CA LEU A 263 18.89 1.84 -9.44
C LEU A 263 18.72 3.28 -9.86
N GLN A 264 19.68 3.79 -10.64
CA GLN A 264 19.61 5.15 -11.15
C GLN A 264 18.72 5.22 -12.40
N MET A 265 17.81 6.17 -12.42
CA MET A 265 16.94 6.49 -13.55
C MET A 265 17.26 7.90 -14.07
N ASP A 266 16.81 8.20 -15.29
CA ASP A 266 17.02 9.50 -15.94
C ASP A 266 15.99 10.56 -15.50
N THR A 267 14.86 10.10 -14.97
CA THR A 267 13.68 10.92 -14.66
C THR A 267 13.23 10.78 -13.21
N VAL A 268 12.41 11.74 -12.76
CA VAL A 268 11.74 11.70 -11.45
C VAL A 268 10.77 10.54 -11.43
N LEU A 269 10.63 9.87 -10.29
CA LEU A 269 9.80 8.70 -10.15
C LEU A 269 8.60 8.99 -9.25
N TRP A 270 7.43 8.53 -9.65
CA TRP A 270 6.16 8.84 -8.99
C TRP A 270 5.56 7.68 -8.23
N ARG A 271 5.63 6.47 -8.80
CA ARG A 271 5.01 5.27 -8.25
C ARG A 271 5.89 4.04 -8.41
N VAL A 272 5.82 3.15 -7.43
CA VAL A 272 6.43 1.82 -7.46
C VAL A 272 5.37 0.78 -7.09
N SER A 273 5.32 -0.32 -7.84
CA SER A 273 4.36 -1.38 -7.56
C SER A 273 4.95 -2.75 -7.83
N TRP A 274 4.77 -3.65 -6.89
CA TRP A 274 5.19 -5.04 -7.02
C TRP A 274 4.10 -5.88 -7.65
N SER A 275 4.50 -6.81 -8.53
CA SER A 275 3.65 -7.92 -8.92
C SER A 275 3.21 -8.73 -7.70
N LEU A 276 2.03 -9.35 -7.76
CA LEU A 276 1.50 -10.21 -6.69
C LEU A 276 2.42 -11.39 -6.33
N SER A 277 3.28 -11.84 -7.25
CA SER A 277 4.29 -12.87 -6.97
C SER A 277 5.50 -12.33 -6.21
N GLY A 278 5.69 -11.01 -6.15
CA GLY A 278 6.84 -10.35 -5.53
C GLY A 278 8.11 -10.33 -6.40
N ASN A 279 8.01 -10.69 -7.68
CA ASN A 279 9.20 -10.95 -8.52
C ASN A 279 9.53 -9.81 -9.49
N VAL A 280 8.50 -9.06 -9.91
CA VAL A 280 8.59 -7.99 -10.90
C VAL A 280 8.19 -6.68 -10.23
N LEU A 281 8.99 -5.65 -10.46
CA LEU A 281 8.74 -4.29 -10.02
C LEU A 281 8.35 -3.43 -11.22
N ALA A 282 7.22 -2.76 -11.13
CA ALA A 282 6.83 -1.69 -12.05
C ALA A 282 7.21 -0.35 -11.44
N VAL A 283 7.85 0.51 -12.24
CA VAL A 283 8.28 1.85 -11.85
C VAL A 283 7.68 2.85 -12.83
N SER A 284 6.94 3.82 -12.32
CA SER A 284 6.37 4.92 -13.11
C SER A 284 7.27 6.15 -13.04
N GLY A 285 7.81 6.55 -14.20
CA GLY A 285 8.63 7.76 -14.34
C GLY A 285 7.80 8.99 -14.72
N GLY A 286 8.39 10.17 -14.57
CA GLY A 286 7.84 11.45 -15.01
C GLY A 286 7.98 11.71 -16.51
N ASP A 287 8.56 10.78 -17.26
CA ASP A 287 8.62 10.74 -18.72
C ASP A 287 7.39 10.08 -19.35
N ASN A 288 6.34 9.82 -18.56
CA ASN A 288 5.14 9.06 -18.95
C ASN A 288 5.47 7.62 -19.41
N LYS A 289 6.60 7.06 -18.95
CA LYS A 289 6.99 5.69 -19.24
C LYS A 289 6.90 4.84 -17.98
N VAL A 290 6.44 3.60 -18.15
CA VAL A 290 6.47 2.59 -17.10
C VAL A 290 7.55 1.58 -17.44
N SER A 291 8.55 1.45 -16.57
CA SER A 291 9.62 0.46 -16.72
C SER A 291 9.38 -0.74 -15.80
N LEU A 292 9.52 -1.95 -16.34
CA LEU A 292 9.44 -3.19 -15.57
C LEU A 292 10.84 -3.74 -15.28
N TRP A 293 11.06 -4.12 -14.04
CA TRP A 293 12.35 -4.57 -13.52
C TRP A 293 12.20 -5.94 -12.85
N LYS A 294 13.23 -6.79 -13.00
CA LYS A 294 13.28 -8.11 -12.37
C LYS A 294 14.68 -8.40 -11.84
N GLU A 295 14.75 -9.11 -10.72
CA GLU A 295 16.01 -9.61 -10.17
C GLU A 295 16.50 -10.85 -10.94
N THR A 296 17.77 -10.85 -11.31
CA THR A 296 18.48 -11.98 -11.91
C THR A 296 18.99 -12.94 -10.83
N LEU A 297 19.42 -14.14 -11.24
CA LEU A 297 20.02 -15.12 -10.33
C LEU A 297 21.27 -14.61 -9.58
N LYS A 298 21.92 -13.55 -10.11
CA LYS A 298 23.08 -12.90 -9.47
C LYS A 298 22.69 -11.83 -8.45
N GLY A 299 21.40 -11.56 -8.25
CA GLY A 299 20.91 -10.46 -7.43
C GLY A 299 21.02 -9.10 -8.11
N GLU A 300 21.17 -9.06 -9.45
CA GLU A 300 21.17 -7.84 -10.26
C GLU A 300 19.78 -7.52 -10.79
N TRP A 301 19.45 -6.24 -10.88
CA TRP A 301 18.15 -5.80 -11.38
C TRP A 301 18.31 -5.38 -12.83
N GLU A 302 17.55 -6.03 -13.71
CA GLU A 302 17.55 -5.74 -15.13
C GLU A 302 16.18 -5.22 -15.55
N LYS A 303 16.19 -4.26 -16.48
CA LYS A 303 14.99 -3.75 -17.12
C LYS A 303 14.48 -4.79 -18.11
N VAL A 304 13.32 -5.36 -17.83
CA VAL A 304 12.68 -6.41 -18.64
C VAL A 304 11.96 -5.80 -19.83
N SER A 305 11.25 -4.69 -19.61
CA SER A 305 10.52 -3.98 -20.65
C SER A 305 10.26 -2.54 -20.22
N SER A 306 9.92 -1.70 -21.19
CA SER A 306 9.24 -0.43 -20.96
C SER A 306 7.95 -0.40 -21.75
N VAL A 307 6.90 0.11 -21.11
CA VAL A 307 5.64 0.46 -21.73
C VAL A 307 5.64 1.98 -21.89
N GLU A 308 5.44 2.42 -23.13
CA GLU A 308 5.24 3.83 -23.48
C GLU A 308 3.80 3.93 -23.98
N GLU A 309 3.08 4.95 -23.52
CA GLU A 309 1.75 5.31 -24.03
C GLU A 309 1.88 6.26 -25.23
#